data_AF-A0A6P3G8H7-F1
#
_entry.id   AF-A0A6P3G8H7-F1
#
_cell.length_a   1.000
_cell.length_b   1.000
_cell.length_c   1.000
_cell.angle_alpha   90.00
_cell.angle_beta   90.00
_cell.angle_gamma   90.00
#
_symmetry.space_group_name_H-M   'P 1'
#
loop_
_entity.id
_entity.type
_entity.pdbx_description
1 polymer ?
#
loop_
_entity_poly.entity_id
_entity_poly.type
_entity_poly.pdbx_seq_one_letter_code
_entity_poly.pdbx_strand_id
1 'polypeptide(L)'
;MEPPSSPGPERLFDSHRLPGDGFLLLALLLYAPVGFCLLVLRLFLGIHVFLVSCALPDSVFRRVVVRTMCAVLGLVARQEDSGLRDHRVRVLISNHVTPFDHNIVNLLTSCSTPLLNSPPSFVCWSRGFMEMDGQGELVESLKRFCASTRLPPTPLLLFPEEEATNGREGLLRFSSWPFSIQDVVQPLTLRVQRPLVSVTVSDASWVSELLWSLFVPFTVYQVRWLRPVHRQLGEGSEEFALRVQQLVAKELGQTGTRLTPEDKAEHMKRQRHPRLRPQSAQSSFPHSPGPSPDVHLATLAQRVKEVLPHVPLGVIQRDLARTGCVDLTITNLLEGAVAFMPEDITEGTQSLATASTPKFPSSGPATPQPTALTFAKSSWARQESLQERKQALYEYARRRFTERQAQEAD
;
A
#
# COMPACT_ATOMS: atom_id res chain seq x y z
N MET A 1 24.59 -20.06 -15.69
CA MET A 1 23.74 -20.28 -14.51
C MET A 1 23.04 -18.95 -14.26
N GLU A 2 21.78 -18.81 -14.67
CA GLU A 2 21.03 -17.58 -14.42
C GLU A 2 20.90 -17.35 -12.91
N PRO A 3 21.05 -16.11 -12.42
CA PRO A 3 20.73 -15.81 -11.03
C PRO A 3 19.25 -16.14 -10.80
N PRO A 4 18.88 -16.70 -9.63
CA PRO A 4 17.48 -16.97 -9.32
C PRO A 4 16.67 -15.68 -9.50
N SER A 5 15.54 -15.77 -10.19
CA SER A 5 14.65 -14.64 -10.40
C SER A 5 14.27 -14.04 -9.05
N SER A 6 14.50 -12.74 -8.85
CA SER A 6 14.10 -12.04 -7.63
C SER A 6 12.61 -12.29 -7.34
N PRO A 7 12.22 -12.56 -6.08
CA PRO A 7 10.84 -12.84 -5.73
C PRO A 7 9.95 -11.65 -6.07
N GLY A 8 8.81 -11.92 -6.70
CA GLY A 8 7.80 -10.91 -6.99
C GLY A 8 7.03 -10.49 -5.73
N PRO A 9 6.26 -9.39 -5.81
CA PRO A 9 5.52 -8.84 -4.67
C PRO A 9 4.55 -9.85 -4.05
N GLU A 10 3.97 -10.75 -4.84
CA GLU A 10 3.07 -11.81 -4.37
C GLU A 10 3.72 -12.79 -3.38
N ARG A 11 5.06 -12.89 -3.37
CA ARG A 11 5.79 -13.76 -2.45
C ARG A 11 6.30 -13.05 -1.20
N LEU A 12 6.33 -11.72 -1.22
CA LEU A 12 6.74 -10.89 -0.09
C LEU A 12 5.57 -10.50 0.82
N PHE A 13 4.34 -10.62 0.31
CA PHE A 13 3.14 -10.05 0.92
C PHE A 13 2.03 -11.09 0.99
N ASP A 14 1.56 -11.40 2.20
CA ASP A 14 0.41 -12.27 2.39
C ASP A 14 -0.88 -11.41 2.29
N SER A 15 -1.74 -11.74 1.32
CA SER A 15 -3.06 -11.10 1.16
C SER A 15 -4.12 -11.65 2.11
N HIS A 16 -3.97 -12.91 2.52
CA HIS A 16 -4.91 -13.62 3.38
C HIS A 16 -4.22 -14.13 4.63
N ARG A 17 -4.92 -14.04 5.77
CA ARG A 17 -4.40 -14.52 7.06
C ARG A 17 -4.55 -16.02 7.25
N LEU A 18 -5.67 -16.55 6.75
CA LEU A 18 -6.04 -17.95 6.93
C LEU A 18 -5.16 -18.83 6.05
N PRO A 19 -4.79 -20.02 6.54
CA PRO A 19 -3.99 -20.94 5.76
C PRO A 19 -4.78 -21.44 4.56
N GLY A 20 -4.09 -21.57 3.41
CA GLY A 20 -4.66 -22.24 2.24
C GLY A 20 -4.76 -23.77 2.39
N ASP A 21 -4.00 -24.34 3.34
CA ASP A 21 -4.03 -25.77 3.66
C ASP A 21 -5.27 -26.11 4.50
N GLY A 22 -6.11 -27.00 3.98
CA GLY A 22 -7.34 -27.45 4.62
C GLY A 22 -7.11 -28.14 5.97
N PHE A 23 -5.97 -28.83 6.16
CA PHE A 23 -5.64 -29.44 7.45
C PHE A 23 -5.36 -28.38 8.51
N LEU A 24 -4.56 -27.36 8.16
CA LEU A 24 -4.23 -26.27 9.06
C LEU A 24 -5.47 -25.40 9.36
N LEU A 25 -6.37 -25.25 8.39
CA LEU A 25 -7.65 -24.59 8.57
C LEU A 25 -8.57 -25.36 9.54
N LEU A 26 -8.65 -26.69 9.41
CA LEU A 26 -9.39 -27.54 10.35
C LEU A 26 -8.80 -27.46 11.76
N ALA A 27 -7.47 -27.53 11.89
CA ALA A 27 -6.79 -27.37 13.18
C ALA A 27 -7.09 -26.00 13.82
N LEU A 28 -7.09 -24.94 13.02
CA LEU A 28 -7.47 -23.60 13.46
C LEU A 28 -8.94 -23.54 13.93
N LEU A 29 -9.86 -24.18 13.20
CA LEU A 29 -11.28 -24.23 13.56
C LEU A 29 -11.50 -24.97 14.88
N LEU A 30 -10.82 -26.11 15.07
CA LEU A 30 -10.85 -26.88 16.32
C LEU A 30 -10.24 -26.11 17.49
N TYR A 31 -9.19 -25.34 17.23
CA TYR A 31 -8.54 -24.48 18.22
C TYR A 31 -9.38 -23.22 18.57
N ALA A 32 -10.22 -22.73 17.65
CA ALA A 32 -10.86 -21.43 17.77
C ALA A 32 -11.60 -21.19 19.10
N PRO A 33 -12.38 -22.13 19.67
CA PRO A 33 -13.04 -21.92 20.97
C PRO A 33 -12.03 -21.62 22.09
N VAL A 34 -10.92 -22.38 22.13
CA VAL A 34 -9.84 -22.18 23.10
C VAL A 34 -9.12 -20.86 22.81
N GLY A 35 -8.86 -20.55 21.54
CA GLY A 35 -8.25 -19.30 21.11
C GLY A 35 -9.05 -18.06 21.52
N PHE A 36 -10.39 -18.11 21.46
CA PHE A 36 -11.25 -17.02 21.94
C PHE A 36 -11.19 -16.87 23.47
N CYS A 37 -11.19 -17.97 24.23
CA CYS A 37 -10.98 -17.90 25.68
C CYS A 37 -9.62 -17.27 26.02
N LEU A 38 -8.56 -17.66 25.31
CA LEU A 38 -7.22 -17.10 25.46
C LEU A 38 -7.17 -15.62 25.09
N LEU A 39 -7.82 -15.23 23.99
CA LEU A 39 -7.92 -13.83 23.56
C LEU A 39 -8.53 -12.96 24.66
N VAL A 40 -9.68 -13.37 25.20
CA VAL A 40 -10.38 -12.61 26.25
C VAL A 40 -9.50 -12.52 27.51
N LEU A 41 -8.96 -13.64 27.98
CA LEU A 41 -8.08 -13.67 29.15
C LEU A 41 -6.87 -12.74 28.95
N ARG A 42 -6.19 -12.84 27.81
CA ARG A 42 -5.00 -12.06 27.49
C ARG A 42 -5.31 -10.59 27.22
N LEU A 43 -6.52 -10.24 26.79
CA LEU A 43 -6.95 -8.85 26.69
C LEU A 43 -6.98 -8.21 28.09
N PHE A 44 -7.60 -8.89 29.07
CA PHE A 44 -7.61 -8.42 30.44
C PHE A 44 -6.21 -8.35 31.04
N LEU A 45 -5.40 -9.40 30.87
CA LEU A 45 -4.01 -9.39 31.33
C LEU A 45 -3.21 -8.27 30.64
N GLY A 46 -3.38 -8.09 29.33
CA GLY A 46 -2.66 -7.10 28.53
C GLY A 46 -2.91 -5.67 28.98
N ILE A 47 -4.14 -5.35 29.40
CA ILE A 47 -4.45 -4.05 30.02
C ILE A 47 -3.64 -3.85 31.30
N HIS A 48 -3.51 -4.87 32.15
CA HIS A 48 -2.69 -4.78 33.36
C HIS A 48 -1.20 -4.63 33.03
N VAL A 49 -0.70 -5.38 32.04
CA VAL A 49 0.69 -5.24 31.55
C VAL A 49 0.96 -3.82 31.08
N PHE A 50 0.03 -3.23 30.33
CA PHE A 50 0.12 -1.86 29.87
C PHE A 50 0.19 -0.86 31.02
N LEU A 51 -0.73 -0.97 31.99
CA LEU A 51 -0.75 -0.10 33.17
C LEU A 51 0.54 -0.20 34.00
N VAL A 52 1.03 -1.43 34.22
CA VAL A 52 2.29 -1.68 34.93
C VAL A 52 3.49 -1.11 34.17
N SER A 53 3.48 -1.21 32.84
CA SER A 53 4.54 -0.66 31.99
C SER A 53 4.58 0.87 32.04
N CYS A 54 3.42 1.54 32.12
CA CYS A 54 3.34 2.98 32.30
C CYS A 54 3.74 3.44 33.70
N ALA A 55 3.50 2.63 34.74
CA ALA A 55 3.79 2.98 36.12
C ALA A 55 5.27 2.78 36.52
N LEU A 56 5.99 1.87 35.85
CA LEU A 56 7.35 1.49 36.22
C LEU A 56 8.42 2.29 35.44
N PRO A 57 9.44 2.86 36.12
CA PRO A 57 10.54 3.55 35.47
C PRO A 57 11.47 2.58 34.71
N ASP A 58 12.23 3.13 33.76
CA ASP A 58 13.18 2.40 32.90
C ASP A 58 14.24 1.70 33.74
N SER A 59 14.06 0.39 33.94
CA SER A 59 14.95 -0.44 34.74
C SER A 59 15.07 -1.85 34.16
N VAL A 60 16.16 -2.54 34.51
CA VAL A 60 16.35 -3.96 34.19
C VAL A 60 15.19 -4.78 34.74
N PHE A 61 14.74 -4.46 35.96
CA PHE A 61 13.60 -5.12 36.60
C PHE A 61 12.33 -4.98 35.78
N ARG A 62 11.99 -3.76 35.34
CA ARG A 62 10.83 -3.55 34.48
C ARG A 62 10.93 -4.38 33.20
N ARG A 63 12.10 -4.42 32.53
CA ARG A 63 12.26 -5.25 31.32
C ARG A 63 12.01 -6.73 31.58
N VAL A 64 12.48 -7.27 32.70
CA VAL A 64 12.20 -8.68 33.09
C VAL A 64 10.72 -8.90 33.35
N VAL A 65 10.07 -8.00 34.09
CA VAL A 65 8.63 -8.08 34.38
C VAL A 65 7.81 -8.00 33.10
N VAL A 66 8.04 -6.99 32.25
CA VAL A 66 7.31 -6.80 31.01
C VAL A 66 7.59 -7.95 30.03
N ARG A 67 8.83 -8.47 29.96
CA ARG A 67 9.16 -9.66 29.16
C ARG A 67 8.39 -10.90 29.63
N THR A 68 8.30 -11.12 30.94
CA THR A 68 7.54 -12.24 31.53
C THR A 68 6.05 -12.08 31.21
N MET A 69 5.53 -10.87 31.39
CA MET A 69 4.16 -10.51 31.06
C MET A 69 3.85 -10.70 29.57
N CYS A 70 4.69 -10.24 28.66
CA CYS A 70 4.57 -10.47 27.22
C CYS A 70 4.55 -11.97 26.89
N ALA A 71 5.40 -12.77 27.55
CA ALA A 71 5.38 -14.23 27.36
C ALA A 71 4.04 -14.86 27.78
N VAL A 72 3.41 -14.38 28.86
CA VAL A 72 2.06 -14.79 29.27
C VAL A 72 1.00 -14.39 28.22
N LEU A 73 1.15 -13.22 27.60
CA LEU A 73 0.33 -12.79 26.47
C LEU A 73 0.59 -13.60 25.18
N GLY A 74 1.53 -14.55 25.21
CA GLY A 74 1.91 -15.38 24.06
C GLY A 74 2.99 -14.75 23.20
N LEU A 75 3.57 -13.61 23.57
CA LEU A 75 4.65 -12.93 22.82
C LEU A 75 6.01 -13.30 23.43
N VAL A 76 6.72 -14.24 22.81
CA VAL A 76 7.98 -14.76 23.35
C VAL A 76 9.15 -14.21 22.54
N ALA A 77 9.98 -13.37 23.15
CA ALA A 77 11.19 -12.85 22.53
C ALA A 77 12.41 -13.70 22.90
N ARG A 78 13.14 -14.22 21.92
CA ARG A 78 14.42 -14.94 22.09
C ARG A 78 15.54 -14.09 21.51
N GLN A 79 16.69 -14.14 22.15
CA GLN A 79 17.88 -13.41 21.72
C GLN A 79 18.99 -14.40 21.41
N GLU A 80 19.61 -14.22 20.26
CA GLU A 80 20.74 -15.02 19.76
C GLU A 80 21.94 -14.11 19.57
N ASP A 81 23.14 -14.66 19.78
CA ASP A 81 24.41 -13.96 19.59
C ASP A 81 24.52 -12.62 20.36
N SER A 82 23.94 -12.55 21.57
CA SER A 82 23.93 -11.32 22.39
C SER A 82 25.33 -10.75 22.67
N GLY A 83 26.37 -11.59 22.67
CA GLY A 83 27.76 -11.17 22.81
C GLY A 83 28.32 -10.35 21.64
N LEU A 84 27.65 -10.34 20.47
CA LEU A 84 28.03 -9.49 19.33
C LEU A 84 27.52 -8.06 19.44
N ARG A 85 26.68 -7.76 20.43
CA ARG A 85 26.14 -6.41 20.64
C ARG A 85 27.25 -5.46 21.08
N ASP A 86 27.56 -4.46 20.26
CA ASP A 86 28.44 -3.37 20.65
C ASP A 86 27.62 -2.19 21.20
N HIS A 87 27.75 -1.92 22.50
CA HIS A 87 27.06 -0.83 23.18
C HIS A 87 27.52 0.57 22.75
N ARG A 88 28.67 0.69 22.05
CA ARG A 88 29.16 1.95 21.49
C ARG A 88 28.40 2.35 20.22
N VAL A 89 27.86 1.37 19.49
CA VAL A 89 27.13 1.62 18.25
C VAL A 89 25.71 2.06 18.56
N ARG A 90 25.40 3.30 18.16
CA ARG A 90 24.14 3.98 18.46
C ARG A 90 23.05 3.66 17.46
N VAL A 91 23.36 3.39 16.18
CA VAL A 91 22.35 3.08 15.16
C VAL A 91 22.19 1.58 14.97
N LEU A 92 20.98 1.07 15.20
CA LEU A 92 20.59 -0.32 15.00
C LEU A 92 19.71 -0.43 13.76
N ILE A 93 20.01 -1.41 12.92
CA ILE A 93 19.30 -1.64 11.66
C ILE A 93 18.67 -3.03 11.70
N SER A 94 17.39 -3.12 11.41
CA SER A 94 16.66 -4.39 11.40
C SER A 94 15.77 -4.52 10.17
N ASN A 95 15.57 -5.74 9.70
CA ASN A 95 14.43 -6.04 8.85
C ASN A 95 13.11 -5.82 9.60
N HIS A 96 12.01 -5.63 8.87
CA HIS A 96 10.69 -5.36 9.43
C HIS A 96 9.68 -6.45 9.04
N VAL A 97 9.16 -7.16 10.04
CA VAL A 97 8.23 -8.28 9.86
C VAL A 97 6.87 -7.97 10.46
N THR A 98 6.80 -7.33 11.63
CA THR A 98 5.52 -6.99 12.27
C THR A 98 5.49 -5.60 12.88
N PRO A 99 4.30 -4.99 13.05
CA PRO A 99 4.18 -3.70 13.73
C PRO A 99 4.75 -3.70 15.16
N PHE A 100 4.91 -4.86 15.81
CA PHE A 100 5.40 -4.96 17.19
C PHE A 100 6.92 -5.12 17.30
N ASP A 101 7.65 -5.16 16.19
CA ASP A 101 9.09 -5.41 16.17
C ASP A 101 9.87 -4.47 17.11
N HIS A 102 9.59 -3.16 17.07
CA HIS A 102 10.22 -2.19 17.97
C HIS A 102 9.94 -2.51 19.45
N ASN A 103 8.72 -2.90 19.82
CA ASN A 103 8.40 -3.28 21.20
C ASN A 103 9.27 -4.45 21.63
N ILE A 104 9.34 -5.49 20.78
CA ILE A 104 10.11 -6.70 21.06
C ILE A 104 11.60 -6.40 21.21
N VAL A 105 12.17 -5.59 20.32
CA VAL A 105 13.58 -5.18 20.43
C VAL A 105 13.80 -4.32 21.67
N ASN A 106 12.89 -3.40 21.98
CA ASN A 106 12.96 -2.54 23.18
C ASN A 106 12.90 -3.34 24.50
N LEU A 107 12.19 -4.48 24.52
CA LEU A 107 12.19 -5.41 25.66
C LEU A 107 13.55 -6.06 25.88
N LEU A 108 14.33 -6.29 24.81
CA LEU A 108 15.64 -6.93 24.85
C LEU A 108 16.76 -5.92 25.12
N THR A 109 16.67 -4.74 24.48
CA THR A 109 17.62 -3.65 24.61
C THR A 109 16.84 -2.35 24.56
N SER A 110 16.95 -1.52 25.60
CA SER A 110 16.31 -0.19 25.57
C SER A 110 16.78 0.56 24.32
N CYS A 111 15.85 0.96 23.46
CA CYS A 111 16.12 1.66 22.21
C CYS A 111 14.97 2.62 21.87
N SER A 112 15.28 3.66 21.10
CA SER A 112 14.28 4.58 20.56
C SER A 112 14.07 4.32 19.07
N THR A 113 12.82 4.33 18.61
CA THR A 113 12.47 4.21 17.18
C THR A 113 11.65 5.44 16.80
N PRO A 114 12.00 6.18 15.74
CA PRO A 114 11.20 7.31 15.29
C PRO A 114 9.91 6.81 14.61
N LEU A 115 8.80 7.51 14.81
CA LEU A 115 7.58 7.25 14.04
C LEU A 115 7.70 7.90 12.65
N LEU A 116 7.61 7.10 11.59
CA LEU A 116 7.61 7.58 10.20
C LEU A 116 6.17 7.71 9.70
N ASN A 117 5.88 8.78 8.96
CA ASN A 117 4.65 8.95 8.17
C ASN A 117 3.31 8.86 8.93
N SER A 118 3.28 9.14 10.24
CA SER A 118 2.03 9.15 11.02
C SER A 118 2.02 10.30 12.02
N PRO A 119 0.86 10.95 12.24
CA PRO A 119 0.76 12.03 13.21
C PRO A 119 1.01 11.48 14.62
N PRO A 120 1.63 12.28 15.50
CA PRO A 120 1.79 11.90 16.89
C PRO A 120 0.42 11.69 17.53
N SER A 121 0.29 10.55 18.21
CA SER A 121 -0.95 10.17 18.89
C SER A 121 -0.60 9.46 20.18
N PHE A 122 -1.57 9.35 21.09
CA PHE A 122 -1.42 8.56 22.32
C PHE A 122 -0.92 7.12 22.04
N VAL A 123 -1.28 6.57 20.88
CA VAL A 123 -0.85 5.24 20.42
C VAL A 123 0.65 5.19 20.07
N CYS A 124 1.22 6.30 19.57
CA CYS A 124 2.66 6.45 19.33
C CYS A 124 3.43 6.36 20.66
N TRP A 125 3.00 7.16 21.64
CA TRP A 125 3.59 7.19 22.97
C TRP A 125 3.47 5.84 23.69
N SER A 126 2.28 5.23 23.64
CA SER A 126 2.01 3.95 24.31
C SER A 126 2.81 2.77 23.76
N ARG A 127 3.29 2.89 22.50
CA ARG A 127 4.16 1.92 21.82
C ARG A 127 5.65 2.27 21.97
N GLY A 128 6.00 3.37 22.63
CA GLY A 128 7.39 3.77 22.86
C GLY A 128 8.10 4.32 21.62
N PHE A 129 7.34 4.81 20.64
CA PHE A 129 7.91 5.53 19.50
C PHE A 129 8.31 6.94 19.90
N MET A 130 9.41 7.41 19.33
CA MET A 130 9.90 8.76 19.48
C MET A 130 9.20 9.67 18.47
N GLU A 131 8.54 10.69 18.98
CA GLU A 131 7.90 11.75 18.21
C GLU A 131 8.97 12.68 17.63
N MET A 132 8.87 13.00 16.33
CA MET A 132 9.79 13.89 15.62
C MET A 132 8.98 14.81 14.72
N ASP A 133 9.28 16.11 14.78
CA ASP A 133 8.63 17.12 13.96
C ASP A 133 9.22 17.14 12.54
N GLY A 134 8.40 16.80 11.54
CA GLY A 134 8.67 17.04 10.12
C GLY A 134 9.72 16.12 9.45
N GLN A 135 9.40 15.66 8.23
CA GLN A 135 10.26 14.77 7.45
C GLN A 135 11.56 15.46 6.97
N GLY A 136 11.55 16.79 6.78
CA GLY A 136 12.68 17.57 6.29
C GLY A 136 13.83 17.75 7.30
N GLU A 137 13.55 17.70 8.60
CA GLU A 137 14.56 17.83 9.67
C GLU A 137 14.84 16.53 10.42
N LEU A 138 14.17 15.44 10.04
CA LEU A 138 14.23 14.17 10.76
C LEU A 138 15.67 13.64 10.86
N VAL A 139 16.38 13.55 9.73
CA VAL A 139 17.75 12.99 9.70
C VAL A 139 18.69 13.81 10.57
N GLU A 140 18.60 15.13 10.52
CA GLU A 140 19.47 16.02 11.31
C GLU A 140 19.13 15.91 12.81
N SER A 141 17.85 15.81 13.15
CA SER A 141 17.40 15.57 14.53
C SER A 141 17.88 14.23 15.07
N LEU A 142 17.88 13.18 14.24
CA LEU A 142 18.41 11.86 14.60
C LEU A 142 19.93 11.86 14.74
N LYS A 143 20.66 12.63 13.92
CA LYS A 143 22.11 12.85 14.08
C LYS A 143 22.40 13.53 15.42
N ARG A 144 21.67 14.60 15.76
CA ARG A 144 21.78 15.28 17.06
C ARG A 144 21.45 14.34 18.22
N PHE A 145 20.41 13.51 18.08
CA PHE A 145 20.06 12.50 19.08
C PHE A 145 21.19 11.51 19.32
N CYS A 146 21.80 10.99 18.25
CA CYS A 146 22.93 10.06 18.35
C CYS A 146 24.20 10.72 18.92
N ALA A 147 24.42 12.01 18.61
CA ALA A 147 25.52 12.80 19.14
C ALA A 147 25.33 13.19 20.62
N SER A 148 24.09 13.14 21.14
CA SER A 148 23.82 13.49 22.54
C SER A 148 24.56 12.56 23.52
N THR A 149 25.13 13.18 24.56
CA THR A 149 25.90 12.53 25.63
C THR A 149 25.02 12.04 26.79
N ARG A 150 23.73 11.75 26.53
CA ARG A 150 22.83 11.21 27.55
C ARG A 150 23.40 9.91 28.11
N LEU A 151 23.36 9.78 29.44
CA LEU A 151 23.79 8.60 30.18
C LEU A 151 22.58 7.92 30.83
N PRO A 152 22.34 6.61 30.56
CA PRO A 152 23.03 5.78 29.58
C PRO A 152 22.70 6.17 28.12
N PRO A 153 23.60 5.91 27.16
CA PRO A 153 23.37 6.24 25.76
C PRO A 153 22.28 5.32 25.16
N THR A 154 21.13 5.89 24.82
CA THR A 154 20.06 5.14 24.15
C THR A 154 20.40 4.97 22.67
N PRO A 155 20.41 3.73 22.13
CA PRO A 155 20.54 3.48 20.71
C PRO A 155 19.23 3.77 19.96
N LEU A 156 19.37 4.13 18.69
CA LEU A 156 18.31 4.39 17.72
C LEU A 156 18.07 3.13 16.88
N LEU A 157 16.87 2.55 16.95
CA LEU A 157 16.46 1.41 16.13
C LEU A 157 15.69 1.89 14.89
N LEU A 158 16.16 1.50 13.71
CA LEU A 158 15.59 1.88 12.43
C LEU A 158 15.27 0.65 11.57
N PHE A 159 14.18 0.76 10.81
CA PHE A 159 13.71 -0.25 9.87
C PHE A 159 13.80 0.31 8.44
N PRO A 160 14.94 0.13 7.75
CA PRO A 160 15.16 0.71 6.42
C PRO A 160 14.24 0.13 5.33
N GLU A 161 13.53 -0.97 5.58
CA GLU A 161 12.47 -1.45 4.68
C GLU A 161 11.24 -0.53 4.68
N GLU A 162 11.08 0.29 5.73
CA GLU A 162 9.97 1.22 6.00
C GLU A 162 8.58 0.57 6.15
N GLU A 163 8.35 -0.53 5.47
CA GLU A 163 7.15 -1.35 5.49
C GLU A 163 7.49 -2.80 5.83
N ALA A 164 6.57 -3.46 6.53
CA ALA A 164 6.76 -4.85 6.93
C ALA A 164 6.53 -5.82 5.75
N THR A 165 7.34 -6.88 5.69
CA THR A 165 7.20 -8.03 4.79
C THR A 165 6.73 -9.28 5.55
N ASN A 166 6.36 -10.34 4.83
CA ASN A 166 6.01 -11.62 5.45
C ASN A 166 7.23 -12.39 6.03
N GLY A 167 8.46 -11.92 5.76
CA GLY A 167 9.70 -12.50 6.29
C GLY A 167 10.07 -13.89 5.75
N ARG A 168 9.55 -14.31 4.59
CA ARG A 168 9.81 -15.66 4.03
C ARG A 168 10.87 -15.68 2.93
N GLU A 169 10.66 -14.93 1.85
CA GLU A 169 11.47 -15.08 0.63
C GLU A 169 12.42 -13.89 0.37
N GLY A 170 12.09 -12.70 0.85
CA GLY A 170 12.88 -11.52 0.55
C GLY A 170 12.64 -10.33 1.48
N LEU A 171 13.58 -9.39 1.38
CA LEU A 171 13.53 -8.08 2.02
C LEU A 171 13.19 -7.03 0.98
N LEU A 172 12.47 -5.99 1.39
CA LEU A 172 12.35 -4.77 0.58
C LEU A 172 13.70 -4.08 0.45
N ARG A 173 13.78 -3.22 -0.57
CA ARG A 173 14.93 -2.35 -0.77
C ARG A 173 15.09 -1.47 0.46
N PHE A 174 16.29 -1.48 1.03
CA PHE A 174 16.61 -0.59 2.14
C PHE A 174 16.73 0.84 1.65
N SER A 175 16.02 1.77 2.30
CA SER A 175 16.19 3.19 2.06
C SER A 175 17.57 3.66 2.56
N SER A 176 18.10 4.71 1.93
CA SER A 176 19.47 5.18 2.17
C SER A 176 19.58 6.17 3.33
N TRP A 177 18.47 6.79 3.74
CA TRP A 177 18.48 7.81 4.79
C TRP A 177 18.93 7.30 6.17
N PRO A 178 18.62 6.07 6.65
CA PRO A 178 19.11 5.59 7.95
C PRO A 178 20.64 5.50 8.00
N PHE A 179 21.24 5.20 6.85
CA PHE A 179 22.67 5.08 6.67
C PHE A 179 23.37 6.43 6.56
N SER A 180 22.63 7.54 6.38
CA SER A 180 23.21 8.89 6.39
C SER A 180 23.47 9.44 7.80
N ILE A 181 22.99 8.76 8.85
CA ILE A 181 23.04 9.24 10.25
C ILE A 181 24.42 9.02 10.88
N GLN A 182 25.00 7.83 10.72
CA GLN A 182 26.33 7.46 11.23
C GLN A 182 27.04 6.54 10.24
N ASP A 183 28.38 6.57 10.27
CA ASP A 183 29.23 5.70 9.44
C ASP A 183 29.33 4.26 9.97
N VAL A 184 28.82 3.99 11.18
CA VAL A 184 28.81 2.66 11.78
C VAL A 184 27.39 2.33 12.20
N VAL A 185 26.89 1.18 11.74
CA VAL A 185 25.58 0.65 12.10
C VAL A 185 25.73 -0.76 12.67
N GLN A 186 24.81 -1.15 13.56
CA GLN A 186 24.72 -2.52 14.05
C GLN A 186 23.48 -3.19 13.47
N PRO A 187 23.64 -4.12 12.51
CA PRO A 187 22.53 -4.89 12.01
C PRO A 187 22.06 -5.93 13.02
N LEU A 188 20.76 -6.21 13.01
CA LEU A 188 20.13 -7.34 13.69
C LEU A 188 19.06 -7.92 12.78
N THR A 189 18.81 -9.21 12.91
CA THR A 189 17.79 -9.91 12.12
C THR A 189 16.64 -10.34 13.03
N LEU A 190 15.41 -10.11 12.54
CA LEU A 190 14.17 -10.52 13.17
C LEU A 190 13.54 -11.66 12.36
N ARG A 191 13.33 -12.80 13.02
CA ARG A 191 12.48 -13.87 12.53
C ARG A 191 11.28 -14.01 13.45
N VAL A 192 10.09 -14.07 12.85
CA VAL A 192 8.85 -14.18 13.60
C VAL A 192 8.13 -15.45 13.17
N GLN A 193 7.79 -16.27 14.15
CA GLN A 193 7.12 -17.54 13.94
C GLN A 193 5.78 -17.52 14.67
N ARG A 194 4.72 -17.84 13.93
CA ARG A 194 3.36 -17.94 14.45
C ARG A 194 2.74 -19.24 13.91
N PRO A 195 2.16 -20.08 14.77
CA PRO A 195 1.47 -21.28 14.32
C PRO A 195 0.09 -20.90 13.73
N LEU A 196 -0.45 -21.79 12.89
CA LEU A 196 -1.82 -21.77 12.35
C LEU A 196 -2.17 -20.65 11.35
N VAL A 197 -1.60 -19.46 11.48
CA VAL A 197 -1.95 -18.29 10.66
C VAL A 197 -0.73 -17.50 10.24
N SER A 198 -0.85 -16.74 9.15
CA SER A 198 0.21 -15.83 8.71
C SER A 198 0.58 -14.79 9.78
N VAL A 199 1.87 -14.47 9.81
CA VAL A 199 2.48 -13.56 10.79
C VAL A 199 2.01 -12.12 10.58
N THR A 200 2.01 -11.66 9.33
CA THR A 200 1.50 -10.36 8.94
C THR A 200 0.69 -10.45 7.66
N VAL A 201 -0.30 -9.58 7.54
CA VAL A 201 -1.11 -9.42 6.33
C VAL A 201 -1.02 -7.97 5.92
N SER A 202 -0.79 -7.73 4.62
CA SER A 202 -0.41 -6.40 4.12
C SER A 202 -1.47 -5.31 4.36
N ASP A 203 -2.74 -5.69 4.49
CA ASP A 203 -3.87 -4.78 4.76
C ASP A 203 -4.31 -4.74 6.24
N ALA A 204 -3.62 -5.44 7.13
CA ALA A 204 -4.03 -5.51 8.53
C ALA A 204 -3.60 -4.27 9.33
N SER A 205 -4.54 -3.73 10.12
CA SER A 205 -4.20 -2.72 11.12
C SER A 205 -3.38 -3.34 12.26
N TRP A 206 -2.59 -2.51 12.95
CA TRP A 206 -1.84 -2.96 14.12
C TRP A 206 -2.75 -3.54 15.23
N VAL A 207 -4.00 -3.03 15.36
CA VAL A 207 -5.00 -3.56 16.30
C VAL A 207 -5.41 -4.97 15.91
N SER A 208 -5.66 -5.21 14.62
CA SER A 208 -5.95 -6.54 14.11
C SER A 208 -4.79 -7.49 14.39
N GLU A 209 -3.54 -7.07 14.14
CA GLU A 209 -2.36 -7.87 14.48
C GLU A 209 -2.24 -8.13 15.99
N LEU A 210 -2.62 -7.18 16.85
CA LEU A 210 -2.64 -7.38 18.30
C LEU A 210 -3.64 -8.48 18.67
N LEU A 211 -4.89 -8.35 18.21
CA LEU A 211 -5.95 -9.32 18.50
C LEU A 211 -5.57 -10.72 18.03
N TRP A 212 -5.00 -10.84 16.82
CA TRP A 212 -4.49 -12.11 16.33
C TRP A 212 -3.35 -12.66 17.18
N SER A 213 -2.43 -11.80 17.62
CA SER A 213 -1.33 -12.22 18.50
C SER A 213 -1.79 -12.73 19.87
N LEU A 214 -2.88 -12.16 20.41
CA LEU A 214 -3.49 -12.61 21.66
C LEU A 214 -4.31 -13.89 21.48
N PHE A 215 -4.94 -14.08 20.31
CA PHE A 215 -5.73 -15.26 19.98
C PHE A 215 -4.88 -16.51 19.73
N VAL A 216 -3.75 -16.38 19.01
CA VAL A 216 -2.88 -17.54 18.69
C VAL A 216 -2.17 -18.07 19.94
N PRO A 217 -1.80 -19.36 19.98
CA PRO A 217 -1.17 -19.96 21.16
C PRO A 217 0.07 -19.20 21.63
N PHE A 218 0.94 -18.85 20.69
CA PHE A 218 2.14 -18.04 20.91
C PHE A 218 2.65 -17.47 19.59
N THR A 219 3.38 -16.37 19.67
CA THR A 219 4.20 -15.80 18.59
C THR A 219 5.63 -15.68 19.12
N VAL A 220 6.56 -16.36 18.46
CA VAL A 220 7.99 -16.35 18.84
C VAL A 220 8.73 -15.37 17.95
N TYR A 221 9.40 -14.42 18.59
CA TYR A 221 10.34 -13.51 17.95
C TYR A 221 11.76 -13.99 18.24
N GLN A 222 12.55 -14.20 17.20
CA GLN A 222 13.97 -14.52 17.31
C GLN A 222 14.75 -13.30 16.83
N VAL A 223 15.50 -12.71 17.75
CA VAL A 223 16.32 -11.53 17.51
C VAL A 223 17.78 -11.95 17.55
N ARG A 224 18.46 -11.87 16.41
CA ARG A 224 19.87 -12.26 16.30
C ARG A 224 20.72 -11.05 15.97
N TRP A 225 21.77 -10.84 16.76
CA TRP A 225 22.71 -9.74 16.57
C TRP A 225 23.76 -10.10 15.52
N LEU A 226 24.07 -9.15 14.64
CA LEU A 226 25.15 -9.27 13.66
C LEU A 226 26.26 -8.29 14.01
N ARG A 227 27.49 -8.51 13.50
CA ARG A 227 28.62 -7.63 13.83
C ARG A 227 28.41 -6.20 13.32
N PRO A 228 28.96 -5.18 14.00
CA PRO A 228 28.94 -3.80 13.51
C PRO A 228 29.52 -3.69 12.10
N VAL A 229 28.86 -2.93 11.25
CA VAL A 229 29.27 -2.69 9.87
C VAL A 229 29.68 -1.24 9.74
N HIS A 230 30.89 -1.03 9.24
CA HIS A 230 31.45 0.29 8.98
C HIS A 230 31.27 0.63 7.50
N ARG A 231 31.00 1.91 7.22
CA ARG A 231 31.03 2.50 5.88
C ARG A 231 32.46 2.41 5.34
N GLN A 232 32.58 2.04 4.08
CA GLN A 232 33.86 1.97 3.37
C GLN A 232 34.24 3.36 2.82
N LEU A 233 35.53 3.58 2.58
CA LEU A 233 36.02 4.85 2.05
C LEU A 233 35.43 5.10 0.65
N GLY A 234 34.76 6.24 0.47
CA GLY A 234 34.12 6.60 -0.80
C GLY A 234 32.75 5.95 -1.04
N GLU A 235 32.26 5.11 -0.13
CA GLU A 235 30.96 4.44 -0.25
C GLU A 235 29.80 5.39 0.07
N GLY A 236 28.88 5.54 -0.89
CA GLY A 236 27.68 6.35 -0.71
C GLY A 236 26.67 5.73 0.26
N SER A 237 25.71 6.51 0.74
CA SER A 237 24.64 5.99 1.62
C SER A 237 23.80 4.89 0.97
N GLU A 238 23.57 4.97 -0.34
CA GLU A 238 22.82 3.94 -1.07
C GLU A 238 23.59 2.63 -1.20
N GLU A 239 24.89 2.71 -1.50
CA GLU A 239 25.76 1.54 -1.60
C GLU A 239 25.90 0.86 -0.24
N PHE A 240 26.07 1.66 0.82
CA PHE A 240 26.12 1.16 2.18
C PHE A 240 24.80 0.48 2.58
N ALA A 241 23.66 1.09 2.25
CA ALA A 241 22.34 0.49 2.48
C ALA A 241 22.18 -0.85 1.76
N LEU A 242 22.57 -0.91 0.48
CA LEU A 242 22.50 -2.13 -0.32
C LEU A 242 23.40 -3.24 0.24
N ARG A 243 24.63 -2.91 0.67
CA ARG A 243 25.56 -3.87 1.25
C ARG A 243 25.04 -4.43 2.58
N VAL A 244 24.47 -3.57 3.43
CA VAL A 244 23.84 -4.01 4.69
C VAL A 244 22.58 -4.84 4.40
N GLN A 245 21.76 -4.45 3.43
CA GLN A 245 20.59 -5.25 3.00
C GLN A 245 21.01 -6.66 2.56
N GLN A 246 22.04 -6.78 1.71
CA GLN A 246 22.56 -8.07 1.25
C GLN A 246 23.09 -8.93 2.41
N LEU A 247 23.75 -8.30 3.38
CA LEU A 247 24.23 -8.98 4.57
C LEU A 247 23.07 -9.52 5.42
N VAL A 248 22.05 -8.70 5.70
CA VAL A 248 20.86 -9.09 6.47
C VAL A 248 20.07 -10.18 5.72
N ALA A 249 19.90 -10.02 4.41
CA ALA A 249 19.22 -11.00 3.55
C ALA A 249 19.94 -12.37 3.60
N LYS A 250 21.27 -12.37 3.49
CA LYS A 250 22.09 -13.59 3.57
C LYS A 250 21.93 -14.29 4.92
N GLU A 251 21.95 -13.56 6.03
CA GLU A 251 21.77 -14.13 7.37
C GLU A 251 20.35 -14.67 7.60
N LEU A 252 19.35 -14.04 6.99
CA LEU A 252 17.97 -14.51 7.02
C LEU A 252 17.72 -15.70 6.09
N GLY A 253 18.58 -15.95 5.10
CA GLY A 253 18.35 -16.92 4.03
C GLY A 253 17.33 -16.41 2.99
N GLN A 254 17.24 -15.09 2.83
CA GLN A 254 16.30 -14.39 1.97
C GLN A 254 17.02 -13.66 0.84
N THR A 255 16.27 -13.15 -0.14
CA THR A 255 16.81 -12.33 -1.22
C THR A 255 16.55 -10.83 -0.97
N GLY A 256 17.58 -10.00 -1.05
CA GLY A 256 17.41 -8.55 -1.06
C GLY A 256 16.79 -8.10 -2.38
N THR A 257 15.56 -7.59 -2.36
CA THR A 257 14.86 -7.16 -3.58
C THR A 257 15.09 -5.67 -3.88
N ARG A 258 14.68 -5.26 -5.09
CA ARG A 258 14.62 -3.85 -5.50
C ARG A 258 13.25 -3.21 -5.24
N LEU A 259 12.31 -3.99 -4.70
CA LEU A 259 10.94 -3.55 -4.46
C LEU A 259 10.92 -2.58 -3.28
N THR A 260 10.13 -1.54 -3.42
CA THR A 260 9.99 -0.43 -2.46
C THR A 260 8.64 -0.52 -1.73
N PRO A 261 8.46 0.23 -0.63
CA PRO A 261 7.15 0.42 -0.01
C PRO A 261 6.06 0.91 -0.97
N GLU A 262 6.43 1.71 -1.97
CA GLU A 262 5.51 2.22 -2.98
C GLU A 262 5.00 1.08 -3.89
N ASP A 263 5.88 0.14 -4.25
CA ASP A 263 5.52 -1.05 -5.02
C ASP A 263 4.54 -1.94 -4.23
N LYS A 264 4.71 -2.04 -2.90
CA LYS A 264 3.75 -2.70 -1.99
C LYS A 264 2.39 -2.01 -2.06
N ALA A 265 2.36 -0.68 -1.90
CA ALA A 265 1.13 0.11 -1.94
C ALA A 265 0.42 -0.03 -3.29
N GLU A 266 1.17 -0.03 -4.39
CA GLU A 266 0.62 -0.24 -5.73
C GLU A 266 0.07 -1.66 -5.90
N HIS A 267 0.81 -2.69 -5.45
CA HIS A 267 0.36 -4.07 -5.49
C HIS A 267 -0.95 -4.27 -4.74
N MET A 268 -1.08 -3.71 -3.53
CA MET A 268 -2.32 -3.75 -2.75
C MET A 268 -3.46 -3.03 -3.47
N LYS A 269 -3.21 -1.86 -4.08
CA LYS A 269 -4.23 -1.13 -4.86
C LYS A 269 -4.74 -1.96 -6.04
N ARG A 270 -3.84 -2.67 -6.74
CA ARG A 270 -4.19 -3.57 -7.86
C ARG A 270 -5.00 -4.78 -7.41
N GLN A 271 -4.70 -5.36 -6.24
CA GLN A 271 -5.48 -6.49 -5.70
C GLN A 271 -6.91 -6.07 -5.30
N ARG A 272 -7.09 -4.86 -4.76
CA ARG A 272 -8.43 -4.34 -4.40
C ARG A 272 -9.28 -3.98 -5.62
N HIS A 273 -8.65 -3.64 -6.74
CA HIS A 273 -9.32 -3.37 -8.01
C HIS A 273 -8.76 -4.31 -9.06
N PRO A 274 -9.16 -5.60 -9.06
CA PRO A 274 -8.80 -6.48 -10.16
C PRO A 274 -9.36 -5.82 -11.41
N ARG A 275 -8.49 -5.22 -12.23
CA ARG A 275 -8.91 -4.68 -13.52
C ARG A 275 -9.60 -5.84 -14.22
N LEU A 276 -10.89 -5.67 -14.54
CA LEU A 276 -11.54 -6.46 -15.58
C LEU A 276 -10.70 -6.22 -16.83
N ARG A 277 -9.69 -7.05 -17.01
CA ARG A 277 -8.86 -7.08 -18.20
C ARG A 277 -9.88 -7.24 -19.33
N PRO A 278 -9.97 -6.32 -20.31
CA PRO A 278 -10.73 -6.59 -21.51
C PRO A 278 -10.18 -7.92 -22.02
N GLN A 279 -11.01 -8.95 -22.04
CA GLN A 279 -10.66 -10.26 -22.56
C GLN A 279 -10.21 -10.02 -24.00
N SER A 280 -8.90 -10.03 -24.19
CA SER A 280 -8.32 -10.16 -25.52
C SER A 280 -8.66 -11.58 -25.92
N ALA A 281 -9.68 -11.68 -26.78
CA ALA A 281 -10.08 -12.83 -27.59
C ALA A 281 -9.27 -14.12 -27.32
N GLN A 282 -9.71 -14.92 -26.35
CA GLN A 282 -9.49 -16.36 -26.38
C GLN A 282 -10.84 -17.03 -26.09
N SER A 283 -11.52 -17.29 -27.20
CA SER A 283 -12.68 -18.18 -27.31
C SER A 283 -12.33 -19.54 -26.68
N SER A 284 -12.94 -19.85 -25.55
CA SER A 284 -13.11 -21.20 -25.03
C SER A 284 -14.29 -21.17 -24.06
N PHE A 285 -15.49 -21.37 -24.62
CA PHE A 285 -16.74 -21.45 -23.86
C PHE A 285 -16.72 -22.66 -22.90
N PRO A 286 -17.43 -22.52 -21.76
CA PRO A 286 -18.42 -23.53 -21.42
C PRO A 286 -19.81 -22.91 -21.23
N HIS A 287 -20.80 -23.64 -21.75
CA HIS A 287 -22.20 -23.28 -21.82
C HIS A 287 -22.86 -23.02 -20.46
N SER A 288 -23.70 -21.98 -20.42
CA SER A 288 -24.83 -21.88 -19.49
C SER A 288 -26.09 -21.57 -20.31
N PRO A 289 -27.27 -22.09 -19.93
CA PRO A 289 -28.49 -21.97 -20.73
C PRO A 289 -29.00 -20.52 -20.68
N GLY A 290 -28.87 -19.82 -21.81
CA GLY A 290 -29.35 -18.45 -21.96
C GLY A 290 -30.88 -18.37 -22.18
N PRO A 291 -31.49 -17.22 -21.86
CA PRO A 291 -32.90 -16.96 -22.17
C PRO A 291 -33.15 -16.97 -23.67
N SER A 292 -34.41 -17.20 -24.07
CA SER A 292 -34.81 -17.38 -25.47
C SER A 292 -34.28 -16.26 -26.40
N PRO A 293 -33.92 -16.60 -27.65
CA PRO A 293 -33.23 -15.69 -28.59
C PRO A 293 -33.98 -14.37 -28.82
N ASP A 294 -35.30 -14.37 -28.69
CA ASP A 294 -36.15 -13.18 -28.89
C ASP A 294 -35.97 -12.12 -27.78
N VAL A 295 -35.72 -12.53 -26.53
CA VAL A 295 -35.49 -11.60 -25.41
C VAL A 295 -34.14 -10.92 -25.54
N HIS A 296 -33.13 -11.66 -26.02
CA HIS A 296 -31.79 -11.12 -26.23
C HIS A 296 -31.80 -10.10 -27.38
N LEU A 297 -32.48 -10.39 -28.48
CA LEU A 297 -32.60 -9.48 -29.62
C LEU A 297 -33.33 -8.18 -29.25
N ALA A 298 -34.42 -8.27 -28.47
CA ALA A 298 -35.15 -7.09 -27.99
C ALA A 298 -34.28 -6.20 -27.09
N THR A 299 -33.48 -6.80 -26.21
CA THR A 299 -32.59 -6.07 -25.31
C THR A 299 -31.47 -5.36 -26.08
N LEU A 300 -30.89 -6.02 -27.09
CA LEU A 300 -29.86 -5.41 -27.94
C LEU A 300 -30.43 -4.29 -28.82
N ALA A 301 -31.65 -4.46 -29.34
CA ALA A 301 -32.32 -3.42 -30.11
C ALA A 301 -32.61 -2.17 -29.27
N GLN A 302 -32.95 -2.33 -28.00
CA GLN A 302 -33.17 -1.20 -27.09
C GLN A 302 -31.88 -0.40 -26.84
N ARG A 303 -30.73 -1.08 -26.68
CA ARG A 303 -29.42 -0.40 -26.56
C ARG A 303 -29.06 0.40 -27.81
N VAL A 304 -29.38 -0.10 -29.01
CA VAL A 304 -29.17 0.67 -30.25
C VAL A 304 -30.12 1.86 -30.32
N LYS A 305 -31.38 1.72 -29.89
CA LYS A 305 -32.36 2.82 -29.83
C LYS A 305 -31.96 3.91 -28.83
N GLU A 306 -31.29 3.58 -27.72
CA GLU A 306 -30.72 4.58 -26.80
C GLU A 306 -29.63 5.43 -27.46
N VAL A 307 -28.83 4.84 -28.35
CA VAL A 307 -27.74 5.53 -29.06
C VAL A 307 -28.26 6.29 -30.28
N LEU A 308 -29.24 5.71 -30.99
CA LEU A 308 -29.85 6.27 -32.20
C LEU A 308 -31.38 6.42 -32.02
N PRO A 309 -31.84 7.42 -31.24
CA PRO A 309 -33.25 7.56 -30.85
C PRO A 309 -34.19 7.81 -32.03
N HIS A 310 -33.68 8.35 -33.14
CA HIS A 310 -34.46 8.71 -34.33
C HIS A 310 -34.78 7.52 -35.25
N VAL A 311 -34.20 6.34 -35.02
CA VAL A 311 -34.39 5.16 -35.88
C VAL A 311 -35.55 4.31 -35.34
N PRO A 312 -36.54 3.90 -36.15
CA PRO A 312 -37.61 3.01 -35.70
C PRO A 312 -37.07 1.68 -35.17
N LEU A 313 -37.58 1.22 -34.02
CA LEU A 313 -37.17 -0.02 -33.36
C LEU A 313 -37.30 -1.25 -34.27
N GLY A 314 -38.31 -1.28 -35.14
CA GLY A 314 -38.51 -2.38 -36.09
C GLY A 314 -37.44 -2.47 -37.19
N VAL A 315 -36.74 -1.37 -37.50
CA VAL A 315 -35.61 -1.37 -38.46
C VAL A 315 -34.35 -1.89 -37.75
N ILE A 316 -34.12 -1.42 -36.52
CA ILE A 316 -33.03 -1.84 -35.65
C ILE A 316 -33.06 -3.35 -35.42
N GLN A 317 -34.22 -3.91 -35.06
CA GLN A 317 -34.40 -5.35 -34.85
C GLN A 317 -34.14 -6.18 -36.11
N ARG A 318 -34.58 -5.69 -37.27
CA ARG A 318 -34.38 -6.38 -38.56
C ARG A 318 -32.91 -6.44 -38.97
N ASP A 319 -32.17 -5.37 -38.72
CA ASP A 319 -30.73 -5.35 -39.02
C ASP A 319 -29.93 -6.16 -37.99
N LEU A 320 -30.26 -6.03 -36.69
CA LEU A 320 -29.65 -6.84 -35.62
C LEU A 320 -29.90 -8.35 -35.81
N ALA A 321 -31.06 -8.75 -36.34
CA ALA A 321 -31.33 -10.15 -36.66
C ALA A 321 -30.41 -10.69 -37.78
N ARG A 322 -29.88 -9.81 -38.64
CA ARG A 322 -28.93 -10.19 -39.72
C ARG A 322 -27.48 -10.09 -39.29
N THR A 323 -27.10 -9.05 -38.53
CA THR A 323 -25.72 -8.78 -38.15
C THR A 323 -25.30 -9.49 -36.86
N GLY A 324 -26.26 -9.76 -35.96
CA GLY A 324 -26.01 -10.32 -34.63
C GLY A 324 -25.16 -9.41 -33.72
N CYS A 325 -24.85 -8.18 -34.14
CA CYS A 325 -23.90 -7.29 -33.49
C CYS A 325 -24.42 -5.85 -33.46
N VAL A 326 -24.44 -5.26 -32.27
CA VAL A 326 -24.89 -3.89 -32.00
C VAL A 326 -24.05 -2.86 -32.75
N ASP A 327 -22.72 -2.99 -32.70
CA ASP A 327 -21.81 -2.01 -33.29
C ASP A 327 -21.90 -2.01 -34.82
N LEU A 328 -22.02 -3.19 -35.43
CA LEU A 328 -22.16 -3.32 -36.88
C LEU A 328 -23.49 -2.74 -37.38
N THR A 329 -24.58 -2.93 -36.61
CA THR A 329 -25.87 -2.35 -36.93
C THR A 329 -25.90 -0.83 -36.75
N ILE A 330 -25.22 -0.27 -35.76
CA ILE A 330 -25.05 1.18 -35.62
C ILE A 330 -24.30 1.73 -36.84
N THR A 331 -23.22 1.08 -37.26
CA THR A 331 -22.46 1.49 -38.45
C THR A 331 -23.32 1.42 -39.72
N ASN A 332 -24.04 0.31 -39.96
CA ASN A 332 -24.91 0.18 -41.14
C ASN A 332 -26.02 1.24 -41.21
N LEU A 333 -26.57 1.62 -40.05
CA LEU A 333 -27.61 2.66 -39.95
C LEU A 333 -27.05 4.07 -40.17
N LEU A 334 -25.80 4.32 -39.75
CA LEU A 334 -25.12 5.61 -39.94
C LEU A 334 -24.55 5.78 -41.35
N GLU A 335 -24.10 4.69 -41.97
CA GLU A 335 -23.57 4.67 -43.35
C GLU A 335 -24.68 4.64 -44.42
N GLY A 336 -25.95 4.55 -44.01
CA GLY A 336 -27.11 4.58 -44.91
C GLY A 336 -27.36 3.27 -45.66
N ALA A 337 -26.69 2.18 -45.28
CA ALA A 337 -26.88 0.85 -45.86
C ALA A 337 -28.29 0.28 -45.60
N VAL A 338 -29.01 0.83 -44.61
CA VAL A 338 -30.41 0.52 -44.30
C VAL A 338 -31.23 1.81 -44.34
N ALA A 339 -32.11 1.93 -45.34
CA ALA A 339 -33.00 3.08 -45.47
C ALA A 339 -34.13 3.04 -44.44
N PHE A 340 -34.31 4.13 -43.68
CA PHE A 340 -35.44 4.31 -42.76
C PHE A 340 -35.93 5.77 -42.79
N MET A 341 -37.20 5.98 -42.41
CA MET A 341 -37.77 7.30 -42.17
C MET A 341 -37.62 7.64 -40.67
N PRO A 342 -36.98 8.76 -40.30
CA PRO A 342 -36.82 9.15 -38.89
C PRO A 342 -38.14 9.41 -38.18
N GLU A 343 -38.24 9.02 -36.91
CA GLU A 343 -39.37 9.36 -36.03
C GLU A 343 -39.17 10.73 -35.38
N ASP A 344 -40.16 11.63 -35.50
CA ASP A 344 -40.18 12.93 -34.81
C ASP A 344 -40.56 12.75 -33.33
N ILE A 345 -39.75 13.29 -32.42
CA ILE A 345 -39.96 13.21 -30.97
C ILE A 345 -40.86 14.38 -30.54
N THR A 346 -42.16 14.16 -30.39
CA THR A 346 -43.09 15.11 -29.76
C THR A 346 -43.55 14.64 -28.37
N GLU A 347 -43.22 15.49 -27.39
CA GLU A 347 -43.83 15.74 -26.07
C GLU A 347 -43.66 14.74 -24.89
N GLY A 348 -43.24 15.30 -23.74
CA GLY A 348 -43.15 14.62 -22.44
C GLY A 348 -42.42 15.42 -21.34
N THR A 349 -42.98 16.58 -20.97
CA THR A 349 -42.83 17.39 -19.74
C THR A 349 -41.95 16.86 -18.59
N GLN A 350 -40.96 17.66 -18.13
CA GLN A 350 -40.95 18.27 -16.77
C GLN A 350 -39.72 19.16 -16.56
N SER A 351 -39.98 20.46 -16.55
CA SER A 351 -39.17 21.53 -15.99
C SER A 351 -39.20 21.50 -14.45
N LEU A 352 -38.04 21.54 -13.79
CA LEU A 352 -37.65 22.51 -12.74
C LEU A 352 -36.40 22.02 -12.00
N ALA A 353 -35.34 22.84 -11.99
CA ALA A 353 -34.63 23.31 -10.79
C ALA A 353 -33.29 23.95 -11.20
N THR A 354 -33.31 25.28 -11.36
CA THR A 354 -32.13 26.14 -11.35
C THR A 354 -31.54 26.18 -9.95
N ALA A 355 -30.33 25.64 -9.77
CA ALA A 355 -29.52 25.87 -8.57
C ALA A 355 -28.39 26.85 -8.92
N SER A 356 -28.40 27.98 -8.23
CA SER A 356 -27.43 29.08 -8.30
C SER A 356 -26.10 28.70 -7.65
N THR A 357 -24.99 28.96 -8.34
CA THR A 357 -23.62 28.83 -7.80
C THR A 357 -23.12 30.18 -7.26
N PRO A 358 -22.44 30.21 -6.09
CA PRO A 358 -21.93 31.45 -5.51
C PRO A 358 -20.67 31.96 -6.21
N LYS A 359 -20.57 33.28 -6.38
CA LYS A 359 -19.38 34.00 -6.87
C LYS A 359 -18.30 34.04 -5.78
N PHE A 360 -17.08 33.63 -6.13
CA PHE A 360 -15.85 34.05 -5.44
C PHE A 360 -14.99 34.88 -6.40
N PRO A 361 -14.40 36.02 -5.97
CA PRO A 361 -13.50 36.80 -6.79
C PRO A 361 -12.06 36.31 -6.62
N SER A 362 -11.33 36.07 -7.70
CA SER A 362 -9.86 36.00 -7.64
C SER A 362 -9.25 36.85 -8.74
N SER A 363 -8.65 37.96 -8.33
CA SER A 363 -7.71 38.77 -9.09
C SER A 363 -6.42 37.99 -9.33
N GLY A 364 -6.12 37.69 -10.60
CA GLY A 364 -4.86 37.11 -11.08
C GLY A 364 -4.83 37.11 -12.62
N PRO A 365 -3.66 37.26 -13.27
CA PRO A 365 -3.57 37.46 -14.72
C PRO A 365 -4.05 36.23 -15.50
N ALA A 366 -4.83 36.50 -16.54
CA ALA A 366 -5.77 35.59 -17.19
C ALA A 366 -5.17 34.29 -17.76
N THR A 367 -5.63 33.16 -17.22
CA THR A 367 -5.76 31.90 -17.95
C THR A 367 -6.84 32.07 -19.02
N PRO A 368 -6.70 31.50 -20.24
CA PRO A 368 -7.78 31.57 -21.23
C PRO A 368 -9.03 30.86 -20.69
N GLN A 369 -10.08 31.63 -20.41
CA GLN A 369 -11.37 31.07 -20.02
C GLN A 369 -12.09 30.50 -21.25
N PRO A 370 -12.79 29.36 -21.12
CA PRO A 370 -13.45 28.71 -22.23
C PRO A 370 -14.64 29.54 -22.76
N THR A 371 -14.62 29.87 -24.05
CA THR A 371 -15.64 30.71 -24.71
C THR A 371 -16.95 29.98 -25.05
N ALA A 372 -17.17 28.73 -24.63
CA ALA A 372 -18.41 28.01 -24.91
C ALA A 372 -18.85 27.16 -23.70
N LEU A 373 -19.95 27.56 -23.07
CA LEU A 373 -20.64 26.85 -21.98
C LEU A 373 -21.57 25.73 -22.46
N THR A 374 -21.49 25.33 -23.73
CA THR A 374 -22.38 24.34 -24.34
C THR A 374 -21.60 23.20 -24.97
N PHE A 375 -21.98 21.97 -24.59
CA PHE A 375 -21.44 20.73 -25.13
C PHE A 375 -21.90 20.57 -26.59
N ALA A 376 -20.98 20.28 -27.52
CA ALA A 376 -21.34 20.05 -28.92
C ALA A 376 -22.19 18.77 -29.08
N LYS A 377 -23.21 18.82 -29.95
CA LYS A 377 -24.23 17.77 -30.07
C LYS A 377 -23.71 16.47 -30.72
N SER A 378 -22.67 16.53 -31.57
CA SER A 378 -22.05 15.34 -32.19
C SER A 378 -20.79 14.89 -31.44
N SER A 379 -20.47 13.59 -31.48
CA SER A 379 -19.26 13.03 -30.85
C SER A 379 -17.97 13.52 -31.52
N TRP A 380 -17.97 13.62 -32.85
CA TRP A 380 -16.84 14.12 -33.64
C TRP A 380 -16.46 15.56 -33.28
N ALA A 381 -17.44 16.48 -33.24
CA ALA A 381 -17.20 17.88 -32.87
C ALA A 381 -16.71 18.03 -31.42
N ARG A 382 -17.04 17.09 -30.53
CA ARG A 382 -16.52 17.05 -29.15
C ARG A 382 -15.05 16.64 -29.11
N GLN A 383 -14.64 15.67 -29.92
CA GLN A 383 -13.24 15.25 -30.03
C GLN A 383 -12.37 16.34 -30.64
N GLU A 384 -12.86 17.01 -31.69
CA GLU A 384 -12.17 18.12 -32.33
C GLU A 384 -11.96 19.29 -31.35
N SER A 385 -13.02 19.68 -30.61
CA SER A 385 -12.91 20.73 -29.59
C SER A 385 -11.93 20.36 -28.46
N LEU A 386 -11.85 19.09 -28.06
CA LEU A 386 -10.88 18.63 -27.07
C LEU A 386 -9.44 18.71 -27.60
N GLN A 387 -9.24 18.35 -28.87
CA GLN A 387 -7.94 18.40 -29.53
C GLN A 387 -7.44 19.85 -29.64
N GLU A 388 -8.32 20.76 -30.03
CA GLU A 388 -8.04 22.20 -30.10
C GLU A 388 -7.68 22.79 -28.72
N ARG A 389 -8.44 22.45 -27.67
CA ARG A 389 -8.15 22.92 -26.30
C ARG A 389 -6.81 22.40 -25.79
N LYS A 390 -6.49 21.14 -26.09
CA LYS A 390 -5.20 20.54 -25.74
C LYS A 390 -4.07 21.29 -26.44
N GLN A 391 -4.23 21.61 -27.73
CA GLN A 391 -3.21 22.31 -28.50
C GLN A 391 -3.00 23.75 -28.02
N ALA A 392 -4.07 24.49 -27.73
CA ALA A 392 -4.00 25.84 -27.17
C ALA A 392 -3.27 25.88 -25.81
N LEU A 393 -3.49 24.86 -24.95
CA LEU A 393 -2.77 24.74 -23.68
C LEU A 393 -1.28 24.49 -23.86
N TYR A 394 -0.90 23.65 -24.84
CA TYR A 394 0.52 23.42 -25.16
C TYR A 394 1.20 24.69 -25.68
N GLU A 395 0.54 25.44 -26.55
CA GLU A 395 1.08 26.69 -27.07
C GLU A 395 1.24 27.75 -25.98
N TYR A 396 0.26 27.87 -25.09
CA TYR A 396 0.36 28.75 -23.92
C TYR A 396 1.53 28.35 -23.00
N ALA A 397 1.66 27.06 -22.69
CA ALA A 397 2.76 26.56 -21.86
C ALA A 397 4.13 26.81 -22.50
N ARG A 398 4.24 26.62 -23.82
CA ARG A 398 5.46 26.86 -24.59
C ARG A 398 5.86 28.33 -24.59
N ARG A 399 4.88 29.23 -24.78
CA ARG A 399 5.11 30.67 -24.73
C ARG A 399 5.58 31.12 -23.35
N ARG A 400 4.94 30.63 -22.28
CA ARG A 400 5.32 30.93 -20.89
C ARG A 400 6.73 30.43 -20.57
N PHE A 401 7.12 29.28 -21.09
CA PHE A 401 8.47 28.74 -20.91
C PHE A 401 9.52 29.63 -21.58
N THR A 402 9.28 30.06 -22.82
CA THR A 402 10.18 30.97 -23.54
C THR A 402 10.26 32.35 -22.87
N GLU A 403 9.14 32.90 -22.39
CA GLU A 403 9.11 34.17 -21.65
C GLU A 403 9.90 34.06 -20.34
N ARG A 404 9.83 32.92 -19.63
CA ARG A 404 10.64 32.69 -18.42
C ARG A 404 12.13 32.60 -18.71
N GLN A 405 12.51 31.89 -19.78
CA GLN A 405 13.92 31.80 -20.18
C GLN A 405 14.49 33.14 -20.66
N ALA A 406 13.70 33.97 -21.33
CA ALA A 406 14.12 35.31 -21.72
C ALA A 406 14.33 36.23 -20.51
N GLN A 407 13.51 36.08 -19.44
CA GLN A 407 13.68 36.82 -18.18
C GLN A 407 14.84 36.34 -17.30
N GLU A 408 15.34 35.12 -17.51
CA GLU A 408 16.53 34.59 -16.82
C GLU A 408 17.84 34.90 -17.56
N ALA A 409 17.76 35.43 -18.79
CA ALA A 409 18.91 35.74 -19.64
C ALA A 409 19.25 37.25 -19.72
N ASP A 410 18.37 38.11 -19.21
CA ASP A 410 18.64 39.53 -18.85
C ASP A 410 18.99 39.62 -17.36
#